data_AF-A0A2G6DHW1-F1
#
_entry.id   AF-A0A2G6DHW1-F1
#
_cell.length_a   1.000
_cell.length_b   1.000
_cell.length_c   1.000
_cell.angle_alpha   90.00
_cell.angle_beta   90.00
_cell.angle_gamma   90.00
#
_symmetry.space_group_name_H-M   'P 1'
#
loop_
_entity.id
_entity.type
_entity.pdbx_description
1 polymer ?
#
loop_
_entity_poly.entity_id
_entity_poly.type
_entity_poly.pdbx_seq_one_letter_code
_entity_poly.pdbx_strand_id
1 'polypeptide(L)'
;MQNQTVSIEKIDFFLDHIACRNDREYLHKNIYRFLSAGTEDRHILYRNNTLYYIQNDKAKPEVESIKSHYAGDEFIRFNGRKITRINPEYYLGSAQKPSAFMSGIGSAWAHEWSSNNNNNNNNNNNNNGNNNG
;
A
#
# COMPACT_ATOMS: atom_id res chain seq x y z
N MET A 1 -1.27 7.88 -29.18
CA MET A 1 -1.01 7.40 -27.80
C MET A 1 0.34 6.70 -27.82
N GLN A 2 1.32 7.17 -27.06
CA GLN A 2 2.67 6.59 -27.06
C GLN A 2 2.69 5.34 -26.18
N ASN A 3 3.13 4.19 -26.72
CA ASN A 3 3.44 3.01 -25.91
C ASN A 3 4.50 3.39 -24.88
N GLN A 4 4.16 3.28 -23.60
CA GLN A 4 5.10 3.58 -22.52
C GLN A 4 6.04 2.39 -22.31
N THR A 5 7.30 2.53 -22.71
CA THR A 5 8.34 1.56 -22.33
C THR A 5 8.66 1.71 -20.85
N VAL A 6 8.35 0.69 -20.06
CA VAL A 6 8.73 0.58 -18.65
C VAL A 6 10.15 0.03 -18.57
N SER A 7 11.05 0.72 -17.85
CA SER A 7 12.41 0.23 -17.64
C SER A 7 12.49 -0.61 -16.37
N ILE A 8 13.09 -1.80 -16.50
CA ILE A 8 13.39 -2.74 -15.41
C ILE A 8 14.20 -2.04 -14.31
N GLU A 9 15.23 -1.30 -14.68
CA GLU A 9 16.11 -0.58 -13.74
C GLU A 9 15.36 0.45 -12.91
N LYS A 10 14.31 1.06 -13.47
CA LYS A 10 13.48 2.03 -12.75
C LYS A 10 12.57 1.38 -11.72
N ILE A 11 12.14 0.14 -11.96
CA ILE A 11 11.40 -0.65 -10.98
C ILE A 11 12.33 -0.98 -9.81
N ASP A 12 13.56 -1.40 -10.08
CA ASP A 12 14.55 -1.65 -9.03
C ASP A 12 14.85 -0.40 -8.21
N PHE A 13 15.06 0.74 -8.88
CA PHE A 13 15.24 2.02 -8.21
C PHE A 13 14.04 2.39 -7.32
N PHE A 14 12.81 2.07 -7.75
CA PHE A 14 11.62 2.27 -6.93
C PHE A 14 11.59 1.35 -5.71
N LEU A 15 11.85 0.06 -5.88
CA LEU A 15 11.89 -0.91 -4.77
C LEU A 15 12.99 -0.58 -3.76
N ASP A 16 14.14 -0.06 -4.24
CA ASP A 16 15.21 0.45 -3.39
C ASP A 16 14.79 1.71 -2.64
N HIS A 17 14.09 2.63 -3.32
CA HIS A 17 13.60 3.87 -2.73
C HIS A 17 12.69 3.62 -1.53
N ILE A 18 11.80 2.62 -1.65
CA ILE A 18 10.92 2.20 -0.57
C ILE A 18 11.59 1.14 0.33
N ALA A 19 12.91 0.94 0.26
CA ALA A 19 13.66 -0.01 1.07
C ALA A 19 13.04 -1.43 1.15
N CYS A 20 12.46 -1.91 0.04
CA CYS A 20 11.89 -3.25 -0.06
C CYS A 20 13.00 -4.25 -0.43
N ARG A 21 13.34 -5.13 0.51
CA ARG A 21 14.41 -6.13 0.32
C ARG A 21 13.88 -7.54 0.04
N ASN A 22 12.66 -7.84 0.49
CA ASN A 22 12.05 -9.15 0.32
C ASN A 22 11.17 -9.17 -0.93
N ASP A 23 10.92 -10.38 -1.45
CA ASP A 23 9.99 -10.66 -2.56
C ASP A 23 10.23 -9.83 -3.83
N ARG A 24 11.46 -9.31 -4.01
CA ARG A 24 11.78 -8.35 -5.07
C ARG A 24 11.49 -8.89 -6.46
N GLU A 25 11.87 -10.14 -6.74
CA GLU A 25 11.64 -10.75 -8.05
C GLU A 25 10.14 -10.84 -8.38
N TYR A 26 9.34 -11.24 -7.39
CA TYR A 26 7.88 -11.32 -7.51
C TYR A 26 7.26 -9.94 -7.74
N LEU A 27 7.62 -8.97 -6.91
CA LEU A 27 7.14 -7.59 -7.01
C LEU A 27 7.56 -6.95 -8.33
N HIS A 28 8.79 -7.19 -8.77
CA HIS A 28 9.31 -6.69 -10.03
C HIS A 28 8.46 -7.18 -11.20
N LYS A 29 8.22 -8.49 -11.28
CA LYS A 29 7.36 -9.10 -12.30
C LYS A 29 5.95 -8.52 -12.28
N ASN A 30 5.34 -8.37 -11.10
CA ASN A 30 3.98 -7.85 -10.97
C ASN A 30 3.89 -6.37 -11.35
N ILE A 31 4.82 -5.54 -10.88
CA ILE A 31 4.90 -4.11 -11.22
C ILE A 31 5.12 -3.93 -12.71
N TYR A 32 6.08 -4.66 -13.30
CA TYR A 32 6.36 -4.59 -14.73
C TYR A 32 5.14 -4.99 -15.56
N ARG A 33 4.50 -6.11 -15.22
CA ARG A 33 3.28 -6.60 -15.89
C ARG A 33 2.15 -5.58 -15.80
N PHE A 34 1.97 -4.96 -14.63
CA PHE A 34 0.91 -3.97 -14.43
C PHE A 34 1.15 -2.70 -15.26
N LEU A 35 2.35 -2.13 -15.17
CA LEU A 35 2.70 -0.85 -15.83
C LEU A 35 2.83 -0.99 -17.35
N SER A 36 3.20 -2.17 -17.85
CA SER A 36 3.36 -2.42 -19.29
C SER A 36 2.04 -2.81 -19.98
N ALA A 37 0.95 -2.99 -19.22
CA ALA A 37 -0.32 -3.41 -19.78
C ALA A 37 -1.12 -2.20 -20.32
N GLY A 38 -1.18 -2.08 -21.65
CA GLY A 38 -2.09 -1.16 -22.35
C GLY A 38 -1.63 0.31 -22.39
N THR A 39 -2.56 1.20 -22.77
CA THR A 39 -2.32 2.65 -22.94
C THR A 39 -2.97 3.51 -21.85
N GLU A 40 -3.54 2.88 -20.83
CA GLU A 40 -4.22 3.55 -19.73
C GLU A 40 -3.23 4.23 -18.79
N ASP A 41 -3.70 5.23 -18.04
CA ASP A 41 -2.89 5.82 -16.98
C ASP A 41 -2.76 4.84 -15.82
N ARG A 42 -1.52 4.43 -15.54
CA ARG A 42 -1.19 3.40 -14.57
C ARG A 42 -0.04 3.84 -13.70
N HIS A 43 -0.22 3.70 -12.39
CA HIS A 43 0.84 3.95 -11.44
C HIS A 43 0.69 3.08 -10.20
N ILE A 44 1.81 2.88 -9.53
CA ILE A 44 1.88 2.24 -8.22
C ILE A 44 1.94 3.33 -7.17
N LEU A 45 1.18 3.16 -6.09
CA LEU A 45 1.30 3.98 -4.90
C LEU A 45 1.79 3.10 -3.75
N TYR A 46 2.86 3.52 -3.09
CA TYR A 46 3.33 2.90 -1.86
C TYR A 46 2.90 3.75 -0.67
N ARG A 47 2.27 3.10 0.32
CA ARG A 47 1.88 3.69 1.60
C ARG A 47 1.78 2.60 2.66
N ASN A 48 2.32 2.84 3.85
CA ASN A 48 2.19 1.96 5.02
C ASN A 48 2.47 0.49 4.68
N ASN A 49 3.66 0.20 4.14
CA ASN A 49 4.05 -1.17 3.80
C ASN A 49 3.10 -1.86 2.78
N THR A 50 2.34 -1.10 2.00
CA THR A 50 1.38 -1.61 1.03
C THR A 50 1.58 -0.96 -0.33
N LEU A 51 1.56 -1.77 -1.39
CA LEU A 51 1.52 -1.31 -2.77
C LEU A 51 0.09 -1.36 -3.29
N TYR A 52 -0.36 -0.22 -3.81
CA TYR A 52 -1.65 -0.06 -4.46
C TYR A 52 -1.45 0.09 -5.96
N TYR A 53 -2.18 -0.68 -6.75
CA TYR A 53 -2.15 -0.63 -8.20
C TYR A 53 -3.28 0.29 -8.68
N ILE A 54 -2.93 1.47 -9.21
CA ILE A 54 -3.91 2.48 -9.63
C ILE A 54 -4.01 2.51 -11.16
N GLN A 55 -5.22 2.35 -11.70
CA GLN A 55 -5.52 2.43 -13.12
C GLN A 55 -6.67 3.41 -13.33
N ASN A 56 -6.48 4.40 -14.22
CA ASN A 56 -7.46 5.46 -14.50
C ASN A 56 -8.02 6.10 -13.20
N ASP A 57 -7.11 6.50 -12.31
CA ASP A 57 -7.40 7.10 -10.99
C ASP A 57 -8.22 6.22 -10.02
N LYS A 58 -8.33 4.91 -10.29
CA LYS A 58 -9.00 3.95 -9.41
C LYS A 58 -8.01 2.91 -8.90
N ALA A 59 -8.05 2.67 -7.59
CA ALA A 59 -7.32 1.56 -6.99
C ALA A 59 -7.93 0.23 -7.44
N LYS A 60 -7.08 -0.69 -7.90
CA LYS A 60 -7.48 -2.07 -8.09
C LYS A 60 -7.75 -2.73 -6.74
N PRO A 61 -8.62 -3.75 -6.69
CA PRO A 61 -8.85 -4.53 -5.47
C PRO A 61 -7.59 -5.25 -4.99
N GLU A 62 -6.71 -5.62 -5.92
CA GLU A 62 -5.43 -6.25 -5.63
C GLU A 62 -4.47 -5.22 -5.03
N VAL A 63 -4.04 -5.50 -3.80
CA VAL A 63 -3.00 -4.76 -3.09
C VAL A 63 -1.96 -5.75 -2.56
N GLU A 64 -0.70 -5.33 -2.51
CA GLU A 64 0.39 -6.18 -2.03
C GLU A 64 0.92 -5.62 -0.72
N SER A 65 0.79 -6.39 0.35
CA SER A 65 1.47 -6.05 1.61
C SER A 65 2.94 -6.46 1.49
N ILE A 66 3.83 -5.50 1.67
CA ILE A 66 5.28 -5.70 1.54
C ILE A 66 5.99 -5.42 2.85
N LYS A 67 7.09 -6.11 3.11
CA LYS A 67 7.98 -5.77 4.23
C LYS A 67 8.98 -4.72 3.74
N SER A 68 8.73 -3.46 4.10
CA SER A 68 9.62 -2.34 3.81
C SER A 68 10.18 -1.76 5.11
N HIS A 69 11.42 -1.26 5.02
CA HIS A 69 12.08 -0.49 6.07
C HIS A 69 12.09 1.01 5.78
N TYR A 70 11.20 1.48 4.89
CA TYR A 70 11.06 2.89 4.59
C TYR A 70 10.54 3.62 5.82
N ALA A 71 11.32 4.59 6.30
CA ALA A 71 11.01 5.34 7.51
C ALA A 71 10.23 6.65 7.24
N GLY A 72 9.95 6.98 5.98
CA GLY A 72 9.23 8.20 5.63
C GLY A 72 7.72 8.02 5.68
N ASP A 73 7.02 9.09 6.08
CA ASP A 73 5.55 9.14 6.12
C ASP A 73 4.91 9.56 4.78
N GLU A 74 5.74 9.86 3.77
CA GLU A 74 5.27 10.31 2.46
C GLU A 74 4.68 9.15 1.65
N PHE A 75 3.70 9.45 0.81
CA PHE A 75 3.25 8.48 -0.18
C PHE A 75 4.20 8.52 -1.37
N ILE A 76 4.61 7.34 -1.84
CA ILE A 76 5.57 7.22 -2.95
C ILE A 76 4.82 6.70 -4.17
N ARG A 77 4.68 7.54 -5.20
CA ARG A 77 4.04 7.18 -6.46
C ARG A 77 5.07 6.85 -7.52
N PHE A 78 4.88 5.77 -8.26
CA PHE A 78 5.72 5.38 -9.38
C PHE A 78 4.91 5.02 -10.62
N ASN A 79 5.17 5.67 -11.76
CA ASN A 79 4.43 5.46 -13.00
C ASN A 79 5.24 4.76 -14.10
N GLY A 80 6.28 3.99 -13.73
CA GLY A 80 7.19 3.36 -14.70
C GLY A 80 8.30 4.26 -15.22
N ARG A 81 8.21 5.58 -15.04
CA ARG A 81 9.21 6.56 -15.51
C ARG A 81 9.78 7.43 -14.41
N LYS A 82 8.94 7.85 -13.47
CA LYS A 82 9.25 8.80 -12.41
C LYS A 82 8.72 8.29 -11.08
N ILE A 83 9.50 8.50 -10.03
CA ILE A 83 9.08 8.39 -8.64
C ILE A 83 8.70 9.79 -8.16
N THR A 84 7.55 9.92 -7.51
CA THR A 84 7.04 11.17 -6.93
C THR A 84 6.75 10.94 -5.46
N ARG A 85 7.27 11.82 -4.60
CA ARG A 85 6.89 11.86 -3.19
C ARG A 85 5.71 12.80 -3.02
N ILE A 86 4.72 12.36 -2.26
CA ILE A 86 3.51 13.13 -1.98
C ILE A 86 3.47 13.29 -0.46
N ASN A 87 3.67 14.52 0.01
CA ASN A 87 3.52 14.82 1.43
C ASN A 87 2.02 14.84 1.76
N PRO A 88 1.51 13.93 2.62
CA PRO A 88 0.11 13.92 3.00
C PRO A 88 -0.32 15.21 3.71
N GLU A 89 0.59 15.88 4.44
CA GLU A 89 0.31 17.13 5.15
C GLU A 89 -0.15 18.26 4.22
N TYR A 90 0.27 18.23 2.95
CA TYR A 90 -0.13 19.24 1.97
C TYR A 90 -1.65 19.24 1.70
N TYR A 91 -2.32 18.12 1.95
CA TYR A 91 -3.76 17.94 1.75
C TYR A 91 -4.58 18.09 3.03
N LEU A 92 -3.92 18.16 4.18
CA LEU A 92 -4.58 18.33 5.49
C LEU A 92 -4.80 19.79 5.87
N GLY A 93 -4.29 20.74 5.06
CA GLY A 93 -4.26 22.15 5.43
C GLY A 93 -3.39 22.38 6.66
N SER A 94 -3.32 23.61 7.17
CA SER A 94 -2.52 24.00 8.35
C SER A 94 -2.99 23.39 9.69
N ALA A 95 -3.71 22.28 9.66
CA ALA A 95 -4.05 21.52 10.85
C ALA A 95 -2.82 20.74 11.33
N GLN A 96 -2.08 21.39 12.22
CA GLN A 96 -1.20 20.80 13.23
C GLN A 96 0.08 20.14 12.70
N LYS A 97 1.11 20.98 12.55
CA LYS A 97 2.47 20.54 12.87
C LYS A 97 2.44 19.98 14.29
N PRO A 98 2.89 18.74 14.57
CA PRO A 98 3.11 18.31 15.94
C PRO A 98 4.23 19.19 16.49
N SER A 99 3.87 20.20 17.26
CA SER A 99 4.86 20.97 18.01
C SER A 99 5.53 20.00 18.97
N ALA A 100 6.81 19.75 18.74
CA ALA A 100 7.69 19.20 19.76
C ALA A 100 7.44 19.95 21.07
N PHE A 101 7.28 19.19 22.17
CA PHE A 101 6.76 19.58 23.49
C PHE A 101 5.25 19.41 23.68
N MET A 102 4.84 18.21 24.11
CA MET A 102 4.22 18.02 25.43
C MET A 102 4.01 16.53 25.71
N SER A 103 4.73 16.02 26.70
CA SER A 103 4.40 14.78 27.40
C SER A 103 3.02 14.93 28.02
N GLY A 104 2.09 14.04 27.69
CA GLY A 104 0.89 13.83 28.48
C GLY A 104 -0.43 13.85 27.72
N ILE A 105 -1.12 12.73 27.84
CA ILE A 105 -2.57 12.53 27.72
C ILE A 105 -3.09 12.48 26.28
N GLY A 106 -3.45 11.25 25.89
CA GLY A 106 -3.98 10.87 24.60
C GLY A 106 -5.14 11.75 24.15
N SER A 107 -5.06 12.15 22.88
CA SER A 107 -6.18 12.75 22.17
C SER A 107 -6.50 11.87 20.98
N ALA A 108 -7.60 11.16 21.13
CA ALA A 108 -8.28 10.43 20.09
C ALA A 108 -8.66 11.40 18.96
N TRP A 109 -7.97 11.28 17.83
CA TRP A 109 -8.51 11.67 16.53
C TRP A 109 -8.33 10.48 15.59
N ALA A 110 -8.98 9.38 15.98
CA ALA A 110 -9.32 8.31 15.07
C ALA A 110 -10.34 8.88 14.09
N HIS A 111 -9.87 9.25 12.89
CA HIS A 111 -10.79 9.38 11.76
C HIS A 111 -11.33 7.98 11.46
N GLU A 112 -12.52 7.72 12.01
CA GLU A 112 -13.40 6.62 11.68
C GLU A 112 -13.68 6.61 10.18
N TRP A 113 -12.94 5.78 9.44
CA TRP A 113 -13.54 5.06 8.31
C TRP A 113 -14.24 3.84 8.89
N SER A 114 -15.39 4.09 9.54
CA SER A 114 -16.27 3.03 10.00
C SER A 114 -16.98 2.43 8.78
N SER A 115 -16.47 1.30 8.32
CA SER A 115 -17.30 0.26 7.69
C SER A 115 -16.85 -1.08 8.24
N ASN A 116 -17.48 -1.38 9.36
CA ASN A 116 -17.55 -2.65 10.05
C ASN A 116 -18.11 -3.73 9.09
N ASN A 117 -17.30 -4.72 8.69
CA ASN A 117 -17.82 -6.00 8.20
C ASN A 117 -16.93 -7.14 8.71
N ASN A 118 -17.14 -7.46 10.00
CA ASN A 118 -16.64 -8.66 10.65
C ASN A 118 -17.48 -9.87 10.21
N ASN A 119 -16.97 -10.67 9.27
CA ASN A 119 -17.50 -12.01 9.00
C ASN A 119 -16.46 -13.06 9.38
N ASN A 120 -16.30 -13.26 10.69
CA ASN A 120 -15.63 -14.40 11.29
C ASN A 120 -16.63 -15.57 11.43
N ASN A 121 -16.73 -16.42 10.41
CA ASN A 121 -17.45 -17.69 10.50
C ASN A 121 -16.49 -18.80 10.94
N ASN A 122 -16.21 -18.85 12.25
CA ASN A 122 -15.56 -19.98 12.90
C ASN A 122 -16.63 -21.02 13.28
N ASN A 123 -16.93 -21.96 12.37
CA ASN A 123 -17.76 -23.12 12.66
C ASN A 123 -16.91 -24.27 13.24
N ASN A 124 -16.68 -24.21 14.55
CA ASN A 124 -16.15 -25.33 15.33
C ASN A 124 -17.31 -26.24 15.76
N ASN A 125 -17.63 -27.24 14.92
CA ASN A 125 -18.54 -28.32 15.31
C ASN A 125 -17.75 -29.46 16.00
N ASN A 126 -17.66 -29.34 17.32
CA ASN A 126 -17.21 -30.37 18.24
C ASN A 126 -18.25 -31.50 18.32
N ASN A 127 -18.07 -32.57 17.55
CA ASN A 127 -18.78 -33.84 17.76
C ASN A 127 -17.89 -34.82 18.55
N ASN A 128 -17.80 -34.60 19.87
CA ASN A 128 -17.36 -35.63 20.81
C ASN A 128 -18.60 -36.32 21.41
N GLY A 129 -19.15 -37.28 20.64
CA GLY A 129 -20.21 -38.18 21.06
C GLY A 129 -19.64 -39.57 21.37
N ASN A 130 -19.05 -39.72 22.55
CA ASN A 130 -18.86 -41.02 23.18
C ASN A 130 -20.24 -41.57 23.58
N ASN A 131 -20.71 -42.65 22.96
CA ASN A 131 -21.62 -43.58 23.62
C ASN A 131 -21.33 -45.02 23.23
N ASN A 132 -21.28 -45.83 24.28
CA ASN A 132 -20.92 -47.23 24.43
C ASN A 132 -21.89 -48.19 23.70
N GLY A 133 -21.36 -49.28 23.14
CA GLY A 133 -22.12 -50.36 22.50
C GLY A 133 -21.24 -51.38 21.81
#